data_AF-A0A7Y6L5I8-F1
#
_entry.id   AF-A0A7Y6L5I8-F1
#
_cell.length_a   1.000
_cell.length_b   1.000
_cell.length_c   1.000
_cell.angle_alpha   90.00
_cell.angle_beta   90.00
_cell.angle_gamma   90.00
#
_symmetry.space_group_name_H-M   'P 1'
#
loop_
_entity.id
_entity.type
_entity.pdbx_description
1 polymer ?
#
loop_
_entity_poly.entity_id
_entity_poly.type
_entity_poly.pdbx_seq_one_letter_code
_entity_poly.pdbx_strand_id
1 'polypeptide(L)'
;MIKRRGGPYPHLRLDLGIKVTQGLDVVQLVLGEGRTFREAGAALGLSPTTAWRRFWFALDLTLPERYGRPPGPIPPQRGTRACPRGRPYLPTLDGPGGPLHRGGNL
;
A
#
# COMPACT_ATOMS: atom_id res chain seq x y z
N MET A 1 -12.66 -9.17 30.82
CA MET A 1 -12.81 -8.88 29.37
C MET A 1 -11.78 -7.83 28.97
N ILE A 2 -10.68 -8.22 28.31
CA ILE A 2 -9.64 -7.28 27.88
C ILE A 2 -10.16 -6.52 26.65
N LYS A 3 -10.52 -5.25 26.80
CA LYS A 3 -10.79 -4.34 25.68
C LYS A 3 -9.54 -4.29 24.79
N ARG A 4 -9.57 -4.95 23.64
CA ARG A 4 -8.56 -4.76 22.59
C ARG A 4 -8.57 -3.28 22.19
N ARG A 5 -7.59 -2.50 22.65
CA ARG A 5 -7.31 -1.14 22.19
C ARG A 5 -6.81 -1.20 20.73
N GLY A 6 -7.72 -1.49 19.81
CA GLY A 6 -7.47 -1.57 18.37
C GLY A 6 -7.85 -0.28 17.67
N GLY A 7 -7.30 0.86 18.12
CA GLY A 7 -7.38 2.14 17.41
C GLY A 7 -5.95 2.63 17.13
N PRO A 8 -5.63 3.16 15.94
CA PRO A 8 -4.31 3.69 15.67
C PRO A 8 -4.06 4.88 16.61
N TYR A 9 -3.01 4.79 17.43
CA TYR A 9 -2.52 5.92 18.21
C TYR A 9 -2.22 7.09 17.26
N PRO A 10 -2.79 8.29 17.50
CA PRO A 10 -2.64 9.44 16.59
C PRO A 10 -1.19 9.92 16.44
N HIS A 11 -0.31 9.59 17.38
CA HIS A 11 1.12 9.93 17.37
C HIS A 11 2.02 8.90 16.67
N LEU A 12 1.45 7.75 16.26
CA LEU A 12 2.14 6.66 15.53
C LEU A 12 1.77 6.68 14.04
N ARG A 13 1.49 7.86 13.49
CA ARG A 13 1.47 8.05 12.04
C ARG A 13 2.92 8.08 11.58
N LEU A 14 3.47 6.90 11.28
CA LEU A 14 4.78 6.77 10.65
C LEU A 14 4.82 7.72 9.46
N ASP A 15 5.86 8.55 9.44
CA ASP A 15 6.04 9.60 8.45
C ASP A 15 5.83 9.07 7.03
N LEU A 16 5.10 9.81 6.22
CA LEU A 16 4.75 9.38 4.86
C LEU A 16 6.01 9.18 4.01
N GLY A 17 7.01 10.05 4.16
CA GLY A 17 8.31 9.94 3.51
C GLY A 17 8.99 8.63 3.87
N ILE A 18 9.13 8.32 5.17
CA ILE A 18 9.70 7.04 5.62
C ILE A 18 8.94 5.85 5.02
N LYS A 19 7.62 5.92 5.00
CA LYS A 19 6.77 4.87 4.45
C LYS A 19 6.97 4.67 2.94
N VAL A 20 7.17 5.76 2.20
CA VAL A 20 7.46 5.72 0.75
C VAL A 20 8.86 5.20 0.51
N THR A 21 9.88 5.71 1.20
CA THR A 21 11.28 5.25 1.08
C THR A 21 11.40 3.76 1.36
N GLN A 22 10.88 3.28 2.50
CA GLN A 22 10.85 1.84 2.80
C GLN A 22 10.08 1.04 1.74
N GLY A 23 9.04 1.63 1.13
CA GLY A 23 8.29 0.99 0.06
C GLY A 23 9.13 0.81 -1.20
N LEU A 24 9.86 1.84 -1.61
CA LEU A 24 10.76 1.80 -2.77
C LEU A 24 11.93 0.82 -2.54
N ASP A 25 12.51 0.81 -1.35
CA ASP A 25 13.58 -0.13 -0.99
C ASP A 25 13.10 -1.59 -1.08
N VAL A 26 11.89 -1.88 -0.56
CA VAL A 26 11.32 -3.22 -0.68
C VAL A 26 11.00 -3.56 -2.15
N VAL A 27 10.52 -2.60 -2.94
CA VAL A 27 10.29 -2.81 -4.38
C VAL A 27 11.58 -3.19 -5.09
N GLN A 28 12.69 -2.50 -4.81
CA GLN A 28 13.99 -2.80 -5.39
C GLN A 28 14.47 -4.21 -5.00
N LEU A 29 14.38 -4.57 -3.72
CA LEU A 29 14.80 -5.90 -3.25
C LEU A 29 13.95 -7.03 -3.85
N VAL A 30 12.62 -6.82 -3.99
CA VAL A 30 11.71 -7.87 -4.46
C VAL A 30 11.69 -7.99 -5.98
N LEU A 31 11.54 -6.88 -6.70
CA LEU A 31 11.45 -6.90 -8.17
C LEU A 31 12.80 -6.76 -8.86
N GLY A 32 13.73 -6.00 -8.28
CA GLY A 32 15.06 -5.79 -8.83
C GLY A 32 16.03 -6.93 -8.52
N GLU A 33 15.97 -7.50 -7.33
CA GLU A 33 16.87 -8.58 -6.89
C GLU A 33 16.20 -9.95 -6.73
N GLY A 34 14.89 -10.05 -6.95
CA GLY A 34 14.15 -11.32 -6.87
C GLY A 34 13.98 -11.88 -5.46
N ARG A 35 14.17 -11.07 -4.41
CA ARG A 35 14.05 -11.53 -3.02
C ARG A 35 12.59 -11.72 -2.62
N THR A 36 12.37 -12.65 -1.68
CA THR A 36 11.08 -12.78 -1.00
C THR A 36 10.83 -11.62 -0.04
N PHE A 37 9.56 -11.37 0.33
CA PHE A 37 9.24 -10.36 1.36
C PHE A 37 9.87 -10.65 2.73
N ARG A 38 10.16 -11.91 3.02
CA ARG A 38 10.85 -12.29 4.26
C ARG A 38 12.29 -11.80 4.25
N GLU A 39 13.01 -12.05 3.16
CA GLU A 39 14.41 -11.64 2.98
C GLU A 39 14.53 -10.12 2.88
N ALA A 40 13.64 -9.47 2.13
CA ALA A 40 13.60 -8.01 2.03
C ALA A 40 13.30 -7.36 3.39
N GLY A 41 12.36 -7.94 4.15
CA GLY A 41 12.08 -7.49 5.51
C GLY A 41 13.29 -7.62 6.43
N ALA A 42 13.97 -8.77 6.42
CA ALA A 42 15.18 -8.99 7.21
C ALA A 42 16.29 -7.98 6.87
N ALA A 43 16.51 -7.70 5.59
CA ALA A 43 17.51 -6.73 5.14
C ALA A 43 17.25 -5.29 5.63
N LEU A 44 15.98 -4.92 5.80
CA LEU A 44 15.55 -3.56 6.18
C LEU A 44 15.13 -3.43 7.65
N GLY A 45 15.30 -4.48 8.46
CA GLY A 45 14.84 -4.49 9.86
C GLY A 45 13.30 -4.44 10.00
N LEU A 46 12.57 -4.96 9.03
CA LEU A 46 11.10 -4.99 8.99
C LEU A 46 10.57 -6.41 9.14
N SER A 47 9.37 -6.56 9.72
CA SER A 47 8.66 -7.84 9.64
C SER A 47 8.27 -8.15 8.18
N PRO A 48 8.14 -9.44 7.78
CA PRO A 48 7.72 -9.79 6.42
C PRO A 48 6.37 -9.16 6.03
N THR A 49 5.43 -9.09 6.96
CA THR A 49 4.12 -8.45 6.77
C THR A 49 4.28 -6.94 6.56
N THR A 50 5.18 -6.27 7.30
CA THR A 50 5.46 -4.85 7.11
C THR A 50 6.07 -4.60 5.73
N ALA A 51 7.05 -5.41 5.32
CA ALA A 51 7.64 -5.32 3.98
C ALA A 51 6.59 -5.45 2.88
N TRP A 52 5.72 -6.47 2.95
CA TRP A 52 4.59 -6.64 2.02
C TRP A 52 3.68 -5.41 1.97
N ARG A 53 3.34 -4.82 3.13
CA ARG A 53 2.50 -3.62 3.17
C ARG A 53 3.18 -2.39 2.57
N ARG A 54 4.51 -2.24 2.75
CA ARG A 54 5.30 -1.12 2.20
C ARG A 54 5.44 -1.23 0.69
N PHE A 55 5.75 -2.42 0.21
CA PHE A 55 5.80 -2.76 -1.21
C PHE A 55 4.53 -2.33 -1.94
N TRP A 56 3.38 -2.84 -1.49
CA TRP A 56 2.12 -2.53 -2.15
C TRP A 56 1.70 -1.07 -2.01
N PHE A 57 2.03 -0.43 -0.88
CA PHE A 57 1.77 0.99 -0.74
C PHE A 57 2.50 1.82 -1.80
N ALA A 58 3.78 1.55 -2.07
CA ALA A 58 4.53 2.24 -3.12
C ALA A 58 3.95 1.98 -4.53
N LEU A 59 3.56 0.74 -4.82
CA LEU A 59 2.92 0.40 -6.10
C LEU A 59 1.54 1.07 -6.25
N ASP A 60 0.73 1.07 -5.21
CA ASP A 60 -0.62 1.67 -5.23
C ASP A 60 -0.54 3.19 -5.38
N LEU A 61 0.48 3.83 -4.79
CA LEU A 61 0.70 5.28 -4.89
C LEU A 61 1.00 5.72 -6.33
N THR A 62 1.81 4.94 -7.05
CA THR A 62 2.23 5.23 -8.44
C THR A 62 1.28 4.66 -9.49
N LEU A 63 0.26 3.89 -9.07
CA LEU A 63 -0.62 3.20 -9.99
C LEU A 63 -1.40 4.14 -10.92
N PRO A 64 -1.96 5.29 -10.48
CA PRO A 64 -2.66 6.20 -11.37
C PRO A 64 -1.83 6.66 -12.56
N GLU A 65 -0.57 7.01 -12.31
CA GLU A 65 0.37 7.49 -13.34
C GLU A 65 0.66 6.41 -14.38
N ARG A 66 0.73 5.13 -13.98
CA ARG A 66 0.90 4.00 -14.92
C ARG A 66 -0.26 3.85 -15.91
N TYR A 67 -1.43 4.40 -15.58
CA TYR A 67 -2.59 4.44 -16.47
C TYR A 67 -2.78 5.83 -17.12
N GLY A 68 -1.75 6.69 -17.09
CA GLY A 68 -1.83 8.04 -17.65
C GLY A 68 -2.83 8.96 -16.93
N ARG A 69 -3.11 8.69 -15.64
CA ARG A 69 -4.02 9.49 -14.82
C ARG A 69 -3.25 10.30 -13.79
N PRO A 70 -3.77 11.48 -13.38
CA PRO A 70 -3.14 12.28 -12.34
C PRO A 70 -3.10 11.51 -11.01
N PRO A 71 -2.11 11.81 -10.14
CA PRO A 71 -2.08 11.28 -8.78
C PRO A 71 -3.39 11.56 -8.05
N GLY A 72 -3.86 10.56 -7.30
CA GLY A 72 -5.06 10.66 -6.48
C GLY A 72 -4.76 10.84 -5.00
N PRO A 73 -5.78 10.68 -4.14
CA PRO A 73 -5.59 10.62 -2.69
C PRO A 73 -4.63 9.49 -2.30
N ILE A 74 -3.95 9.64 -1.16
CA ILE A 74 -3.05 8.63 -0.61
C ILE A 74 -3.84 7.32 -0.38
N PRO A 75 -3.39 6.17 -0.91
CA PRO A 75 -4.12 4.93 -0.75
C PRO A 75 -4.12 4.45 0.71
N PRO A 76 -5.23 3.84 1.19
CA PRO A 76 -5.21 3.15 2.46
C PRO A 76 -4.21 1.98 2.40
N GLN A 77 -3.51 1.75 3.52
CA GLN A 77 -2.55 0.65 3.59
C GLN A 77 -3.29 -0.69 3.60
N ARG A 78 -2.86 -1.61 2.73
CA ARG A 78 -3.37 -2.98 2.70
C ARG A 78 -3.13 -3.71 4.03
N GLY A 79 -4.00 -4.65 4.38
CA GLY A 79 -3.92 -5.36 5.65
C GLY A 79 -4.38 -4.52 6.85
N THR A 80 -5.09 -3.41 6.64
CA THR A 80 -5.67 -2.56 7.70
C THR A 80 -7.20 -2.59 7.61
N ARG A 81 -7.92 -2.06 8.61
CA ARG A 81 -9.39 -2.02 8.57
C ARG A 81 -9.94 -1.29 7.33
N ALA A 82 -9.25 -0.27 6.84
CA ALA A 82 -9.65 0.49 5.64
C ALA A 82 -9.38 -0.28 4.33
N CYS A 83 -8.52 -1.30 4.36
CA CYS A 83 -8.21 -2.15 3.22
C CYS A 83 -7.75 -3.52 3.75
N PRO A 84 -8.69 -4.42 4.12
CA PRO A 84 -8.35 -5.64 4.84
C PRO A 84 -7.44 -6.56 4.04
N ARG A 85 -7.74 -6.76 2.74
CA ARG A 85 -6.89 -7.46 1.75
C ARG A 85 -7.25 -6.96 0.34
N GLY A 86 -6.35 -7.16 -0.62
CA GLY A 86 -6.55 -6.76 -2.03
C GLY A 86 -6.08 -5.35 -2.36
N ARG A 87 -6.35 -4.89 -3.59
CA ARG A 87 -5.99 -3.53 -4.05
C ARG A 87 -6.95 -2.52 -3.43
N PRO A 88 -6.45 -1.38 -2.91
CA PRO A 88 -7.32 -0.32 -2.43
C PRO A 88 -8.16 0.22 -3.59
N TYR A 89 -9.38 0.68 -3.28
CA TYR A 89 -10.15 1.49 -4.21
C TYR A 89 -9.44 2.83 -4.41
N LEU A 90 -9.12 3.15 -5.66
CA LEU A 90 -8.47 4.38 -6.07
C LEU A 90 -9.45 5.19 -6.92
N PRO A 91 -10.04 6.28 -6.42
CA PRO A 91 -11.07 7.02 -7.14
C PRO A 91 -10.67 7.46 -8.56
N THR A 92 -9.39 7.80 -8.76
CA THR A 92 -8.84 8.20 -10.06
C THR A 92 -8.76 7.06 -11.09
N LEU A 93 -8.82 5.80 -10.64
CA LEU A 93 -8.78 4.61 -11.49
C LEU A 93 -10.09 3.85 -11.55
N ASP A 94 -10.78 3.77 -10.41
CA ASP A 94 -11.89 2.86 -10.16
C ASP A 94 -13.24 3.58 -10.15
N GLY A 95 -13.22 4.91 -10.01
CA GLY A 95 -14.41 5.74 -10.09
C GLY A 95 -14.96 5.85 -11.50
N PRO A 96 -16.18 6.39 -11.67
CA PRO A 96 -16.79 6.59 -12.97
C PRO A 96 -15.85 7.32 -13.94
N GLY A 97 -15.67 6.78 -15.15
CA GLY A 97 -14.73 7.31 -16.16
C GLY A 97 -13.26 6.91 -15.95
N GLY A 98 -12.96 6.16 -14.88
CA GLY A 98 -11.65 5.57 -14.63
C GLY A 98 -11.39 4.31 -15.47
N PRO A 99 -10.13 4.02 -15.85
CA PRO A 99 -9.77 2.89 -16.70
C PRO A 99 -10.03 1.51 -16.09
N LEU A 100 -10.17 1.43 -14.77
CA LEU A 100 -10.46 0.20 -14.03
C LEU A 100 -11.87 0.21 -13.43
N HIS A 101 -12.70 1.15 -13.86
CA HIS A 101 -14.08 1.23 -13.44
C HIS A 101 -14.84 -0.03 -13.88
N ARG A 102 -15.25 -0.85 -12.91
CA ARG A 102 -16.17 -1.96 -13.13
C ARG A 102 -17.58 -1.40 -13.04
N GLY A 103 -17.99 -0.66 -14.07
CA GLY A 103 -19.35 -0.12 -14.16
C GLY A 103 -20.37 -1.21 -13.88
N GLY A 104 -21.28 -0.94 -12.94
CA GLY A 104 -22.41 -1.83 -12.68
C GLY A 104 -23.32 -1.88 -13.89
N ASN A 105 -23.60 -3.10 -14.37
CA ASN A 105 -24.90 -3.41 -14.92
C ASN A 105 -25.75 -3.89 -13.72
N LEU A 106 -26.60 -2.99 -13.21
CA LEU A 106 -27.94 -3.34 -12.76
C LEU A 106 -28.90 -2.96 -13.88
#